data_AF-A0A351MHL0-F1
#
_entry.id   AF-A0A351MHL0-F1
#
_cell.length_a   1.000
_cell.length_b   1.000
_cell.length_c   1.000
_cell.angle_alpha   90.00
_cell.angle_beta   90.00
_cell.angle_gamma   90.00
#
_symmetry.space_group_name_H-M   'P 1'
#
loop_
_entity.id
_entity.type
_entity.pdbx_description
1 polymer ?
#
loop_
_entity_poly.entity_id
_entity_poly.type
_entity_poly.pdbx_seq_one_letter_code
_entity_poly.pdbx_strand_id
1 'polypeptide(L)'
;VTVTFTNAAGQATEARAEANIAAAAPPAAPGAPAALGAPVITSHTEGQRVGDEVVLAGTGTAGSTIELTVTGTGSALFILTIEIEPFEAQATVDAEGNWRTGTLPFRLPALAQRAEYTVTAVAVRGNERSAPTTLKLSR
;
A
#
# COMPACT_ATOMS: atom_id res chain seq x y z
N VAL A 1 -0.89 17.13 -37.25
CA VAL A 1 -1.49 18.10 -38.20
C VAL A 1 -0.35 18.85 -38.87
N THR A 2 -0.35 18.99 -40.20
CA THR A 2 0.68 19.75 -40.94
C THR A 2 0.05 21.06 -41.41
N VAL A 3 0.64 22.18 -41.03
CA VAL A 3 0.23 23.50 -41.53
C VAL A 3 1.39 24.09 -42.31
N THR A 4 1.14 24.46 -43.55
CA THR A 4 2.13 25.09 -44.43
C THR A 4 1.89 26.59 -44.46
N PHE A 5 2.92 27.36 -44.09
CA PHE A 5 2.86 28.81 -44.16
C PHE A 5 3.80 29.29 -45.26
N THR A 6 3.31 30.10 -46.20
CA THR A 6 4.15 30.74 -47.22
C THR A 6 4.37 32.20 -46.85
N ASN A 7 5.63 32.63 -46.73
CA ASN A 7 5.95 34.03 -46.44
C ASN A 7 5.77 34.91 -47.70
N ALA A 8 5.76 36.24 -47.54
CA ALA A 8 5.58 37.18 -48.66
C ALA A 8 6.68 37.11 -49.75
N ALA A 9 7.79 36.40 -49.48
CA ALA A 9 8.87 36.11 -50.43
C ALA A 9 8.69 34.78 -51.18
N GLY A 10 7.57 34.06 -50.97
CA GLY A 10 7.24 32.81 -51.67
C GLY A 10 7.86 31.54 -51.07
N GLN A 11 8.50 31.62 -49.90
CA GLN A 11 9.07 30.43 -49.23
C GLN A 11 8.05 29.76 -48.32
N ALA A 12 7.85 28.45 -48.49
CA ALA A 12 6.95 27.65 -47.68
C ALA A 12 7.69 27.00 -46.51
N THR A 13 7.17 27.18 -45.29
CA THR A 13 7.62 26.53 -44.07
C THR A 13 6.55 25.55 -43.60
N GLU A 14 6.87 24.27 -43.52
CA GLU A 14 5.97 23.25 -42.97
C GLU A 14 6.19 23.12 -41.45
N ALA A 15 5.15 23.43 -40.67
CA ALA A 15 5.12 23.15 -39.24
C ALA A 15 4.33 21.85 -39.02
N ARG A 16 5.02 20.80 -38.56
CA ARG A 16 4.39 19.55 -38.11
C ARG A 16 4.19 19.62 -36.61
N ALA A 17 2.93 19.64 -36.18
CA ALA A 17 2.59 19.42 -34.77
C ALA A 17 2.38 17.92 -34.55
N GLU A 18 3.33 17.27 -33.86
CA GLU A 18 3.21 15.93 -33.28
C GLU A 18 2.46 16.02 -31.94
N ALA A 19 1.22 16.51 -31.96
CA ALA A 19 0.37 16.44 -30.78
C ALA A 19 -0.10 15.00 -30.61
N ASN A 20 0.57 14.25 -29.75
CA ASN A 20 0.11 12.96 -29.27
C ASN A 20 -1.09 13.21 -28.34
N ILE A 21 -2.29 13.35 -28.91
CA ILE A 21 -3.52 13.44 -28.13
C ILE A 21 -3.83 12.04 -27.64
N ALA A 22 -3.28 11.67 -26.48
CA ALA A 22 -3.69 10.47 -25.78
C ALA A 22 -5.21 10.58 -25.51
N ALA A 23 -5.97 9.58 -25.97
CA ALA A 23 -7.39 9.52 -25.68
C ALA A 23 -7.58 9.50 -24.15
N ALA A 24 -8.42 10.40 -23.63
CA ALA A 24 -8.82 10.34 -22.22
C ALA A 24 -9.46 8.98 -21.95
N ALA A 25 -9.12 8.36 -20.83
CA ALA A 25 -9.73 7.10 -20.42
C ALA A 25 -11.27 7.26 -20.34
N PRO A 26 -12.06 6.27 -20.79
CA PRO A 26 -13.51 6.34 -20.71
C PRO A 26 -13.97 6.55 -19.25
N PRO A 27 -15.02 7.35 -19.01
CA PRO A 27 -15.59 7.48 -17.68
C PRO A 27 -16.10 6.12 -17.19
N ALA A 28 -15.92 5.84 -15.90
CA ALA A 28 -16.41 4.61 -15.28
C ALA A 28 -17.93 4.49 -15.44
N ALA A 29 -18.41 3.29 -15.77
CA ALA A 29 -19.83 3.02 -15.93
C ALA A 29 -20.59 3.26 -14.61
N PRO A 30 -21.76 3.91 -14.62
CA PRO A 30 -22.60 4.05 -13.43
C PRO A 30 -22.90 2.68 -12.82
N GLY A 31 -22.51 2.47 -11.55
CA GLY A 31 -22.74 1.23 -10.82
C GLY A 31 -21.58 0.23 -10.78
N ALA A 32 -20.43 0.55 -11.39
CA ALA A 32 -19.21 -0.24 -11.16
C ALA A 32 -18.82 -0.17 -9.66
N PRO A 33 -18.43 -1.29 -9.02
CA PRO A 33 -17.90 -1.27 -7.67
C PRO A 33 -16.75 -0.27 -7.58
N ALA A 34 -16.74 0.58 -6.56
CA ALA A 34 -15.61 1.45 -6.31
C ALA A 34 -14.36 0.58 -6.08
N ALA A 35 -13.28 0.90 -6.80
CA ALA A 35 -11.99 0.22 -6.65
C ALA A 35 -11.53 0.27 -5.19
N LEU A 36 -10.87 -0.79 -4.73
CA LEU A 36 -10.35 -0.86 -3.37
C LEU A 36 -9.26 0.20 -3.14
N GLY A 37 -9.47 1.04 -2.13
CA GLY A 37 -8.44 1.93 -1.62
C GLY A 37 -7.42 1.16 -0.80
N ALA A 38 -6.17 1.64 -0.78
CA ALA A 38 -5.17 1.11 0.15
C ALA A 38 -5.66 1.31 1.60
N PRO A 39 -5.57 0.28 2.47
CA PRO A 39 -5.98 0.44 3.86
C PRO A 39 -5.04 1.40 4.59
N VAL A 40 -5.53 2.13 5.58
CA VAL A 40 -4.71 3.01 6.42
C VAL A 40 -4.59 2.38 7.80
N ILE A 41 -3.37 2.28 8.33
CA ILE A 41 -3.14 1.85 9.72
C ILE A 41 -3.09 3.09 10.60
N THR A 42 -3.94 3.15 11.64
CA THR A 42 -4.05 4.33 12.53
C THR A 42 -3.71 4.03 13.98
N SER A 43 -3.72 2.75 14.37
CA SER A 43 -3.40 2.30 15.74
C SER A 43 -1.97 2.59 16.20
N HIS A 44 -1.03 2.75 15.26
CA HIS A 44 0.41 2.89 15.52
C HIS A 44 1.05 3.80 14.47
N THR A 45 2.22 4.34 14.79
CA THR A 45 3.01 5.20 13.89
C THR A 45 4.31 4.52 13.45
N GLU A 46 4.87 4.98 12.33
CA GLU A 46 6.12 4.46 11.77
C GLU A 46 7.26 4.48 12.79
N GLY A 47 7.96 3.35 12.92
CA GLY A 47 9.08 3.14 13.84
C GLY A 47 8.70 2.98 15.31
N GLN A 48 7.41 3.00 15.65
CA GLN A 48 6.95 2.90 17.04
C GLN A 48 7.42 1.60 17.69
N ARG A 49 7.88 1.70 18.94
CA ARG A 49 8.20 0.54 19.77
C ARG A 49 6.93 -0.08 20.36
N VAL A 50 6.77 -1.39 20.22
CA VAL A 50 5.58 -2.14 20.66
C VAL A 50 5.93 -3.25 21.66
N GLY A 51 4.90 -3.84 22.28
CA GLY A 51 5.01 -5.00 23.16
C GLY A 51 4.89 -6.34 22.42
N ASP A 52 4.74 -7.43 23.19
CA ASP A 52 4.58 -8.79 22.67
C ASP A 52 3.32 -9.02 21.86
N GLU A 53 2.27 -8.35 22.28
CA GLU A 53 0.92 -8.52 21.81
C GLU A 53 0.44 -7.18 21.30
N VAL A 54 0.17 -7.13 20.00
CA VAL A 54 -0.18 -5.90 19.31
C VAL A 54 -1.52 -6.09 18.62
N VAL A 55 -2.38 -5.09 18.73
CA VAL A 55 -3.62 -5.05 17.97
C VAL A 55 -3.49 -3.92 16.95
N LEU A 56 -3.64 -4.26 15.67
CA LEU A 56 -3.64 -3.28 14.60
C LEU A 56 -5.08 -2.89 14.27
N ALA A 57 -5.28 -1.60 14.06
CA ALA A 57 -6.55 -1.04 13.64
C ALA A 57 -6.31 0.11 12.66
N GLY A 58 -7.35 0.41 11.89
CA GLY A 58 -7.25 1.34 10.79
C GLY A 58 -8.56 1.56 10.06
N THR A 59 -8.47 2.20 8.90
CA THR A 59 -9.59 2.41 7.98
C THR A 59 -9.34 1.71 6.64
N GLY A 60 -10.41 1.43 5.91
CA GLY A 60 -10.36 0.77 4.60
C GLY A 60 -11.70 0.85 3.87
N THR A 61 -11.79 0.20 2.70
CA THR A 61 -13.05 0.15 1.96
C THR A 61 -14.04 -0.79 2.67
N ALA A 62 -15.20 -0.28 3.09
CA ALA A 62 -16.23 -1.04 3.83
C ALA A 62 -16.59 -2.38 3.17
N GLY A 63 -16.71 -3.45 3.94
CA GLY A 63 -17.00 -4.80 3.42
C GLY A 63 -15.87 -5.45 2.61
N SER A 64 -14.64 -4.91 2.67
CA SER A 64 -13.43 -5.62 2.24
C SER A 64 -12.80 -6.39 3.41
N THR A 65 -11.87 -7.28 3.11
CA THR A 65 -10.99 -7.91 4.11
C THR A 65 -9.59 -7.33 3.98
N ILE A 66 -8.94 -7.02 5.08
CA ILE A 66 -7.53 -6.63 5.12
C ILE A 66 -6.71 -7.90 5.33
N GLU A 67 -5.87 -8.24 4.35
CA GLU A 67 -4.81 -9.23 4.47
C GLU A 67 -3.55 -8.53 5.00
N LEU A 68 -2.99 -9.04 6.10
CA LEU A 68 -1.76 -8.52 6.70
C LEU A 68 -0.67 -9.59 6.64
N THR A 69 0.51 -9.21 6.19
CA THR A 69 1.74 -10.00 6.29
C THR A 69 2.73 -9.25 7.16
N VAL A 70 3.29 -9.92 8.16
CA VAL A 70 4.31 -9.36 9.04
C VAL A 70 5.61 -10.13 8.83
N THR A 71 6.66 -9.40 8.49
CA THR A 71 8.04 -9.90 8.41
C THR A 71 8.89 -9.17 9.44
N GLY A 72 10.09 -9.68 9.74
CA GLY A 72 10.99 -8.95 10.62
C GLY A 72 12.36 -9.58 10.78
N THR A 73 13.23 -8.85 11.46
CA THR A 73 14.56 -9.30 11.86
C THR A 73 14.83 -8.92 13.31
N GLY A 74 15.49 -9.81 14.04
CA GLY A 74 16.01 -9.57 15.39
C GLY A 74 17.52 -9.36 15.38
N SER A 75 18.02 -8.64 16.39
CA SER A 75 19.45 -8.42 16.59
C SER A 75 19.92 -8.96 17.94
N ALA A 76 20.96 -9.78 17.93
CA ALA A 76 21.56 -10.40 19.11
C ALA A 76 23.09 -10.17 19.14
N LEU A 77 23.66 -10.02 20.34
CA LEU A 77 25.11 -9.88 20.57
C LEU A 77 25.80 -8.84 19.67
N PHE A 78 25.08 -7.79 19.26
CA PHE A 78 25.51 -6.70 18.36
C PHE A 78 25.87 -7.08 16.91
N ILE A 79 26.09 -8.35 16.61
CA ILE A 79 26.58 -8.81 15.30
C ILE A 79 25.66 -9.83 14.62
N LEU A 80 24.74 -10.45 15.36
CA LEU A 80 23.89 -11.51 14.83
C LEU A 80 22.54 -10.93 14.42
N THR A 81 22.20 -11.08 13.14
CA THR A 81 20.84 -10.86 12.62
C THR A 81 20.11 -12.20 12.60
N ILE A 82 18.91 -12.22 13.16
CA ILE A 82 18.03 -13.39 13.23
C ILE A 82 16.79 -13.09 12.41
N GLU A 83 16.48 -13.92 11.41
CA GLU A 83 15.22 -13.79 10.68
C GLU A 83 14.04 -14.20 11.55
N ILE A 84 12.97 -13.42 11.48
CA ILE A 84 11.70 -13.76 12.13
C ILE A 84 10.84 -14.47 11.11
N GLU A 85 10.29 -15.63 11.49
CA GLU A 85 9.35 -16.34 10.65
C GLU A 85 8.15 -15.43 10.32
N PRO A 86 7.84 -15.24 9.03
CA PRO A 86 6.73 -14.39 8.65
C PRO A 86 5.41 -15.01 9.12
N PHE A 87 4.47 -14.16 9.51
CA PHE A 87 3.12 -14.59 9.84
C PHE A 87 2.08 -13.70 9.18
N GLU A 88 0.89 -14.26 9.01
CA GLU A 88 -0.24 -13.61 8.36
C GLU A 88 -1.39 -13.41 9.33
N ALA A 89 -2.18 -12.38 9.09
CA ALA A 89 -3.41 -12.10 9.81
C ALA A 89 -4.45 -11.48 8.88
N GLN A 90 -5.71 -11.50 9.32
CA GLN A 90 -6.81 -10.87 8.58
C GLN A 90 -7.71 -10.07 9.52
N ALA A 91 -8.35 -9.05 8.95
CA ALA A 91 -9.39 -8.26 9.62
C ALA A 91 -10.46 -7.84 8.61
N THR A 92 -11.74 -7.90 8.99
CA THR A 92 -12.83 -7.40 8.15
C THR A 92 -13.02 -5.90 8.36
N VAL A 93 -13.28 -5.16 7.28
CA VAL A 93 -13.69 -3.76 7.36
C VAL A 93 -15.20 -3.68 7.56
N ASP A 94 -15.64 -3.03 8.64
CA ASP A 94 -17.05 -2.82 8.96
C ASP A 94 -17.76 -1.86 7.98
N ALA A 95 -19.05 -1.59 8.22
CA ALA A 95 -19.86 -0.72 7.38
C ALA A 95 -19.41 0.75 7.45
N GLU A 96 -18.82 1.14 8.57
CA GLU A 96 -18.27 2.47 8.84
C GLU A 96 -16.86 2.65 8.27
N GLY A 97 -16.26 1.60 7.70
CA GLY A 97 -14.94 1.65 7.09
C GLY A 97 -13.79 1.43 8.06
N ASN A 98 -14.05 0.95 9.29
CA ASN A 98 -13.04 0.64 10.29
C ASN A 98 -12.70 -0.85 10.27
N TRP A 99 -11.46 -1.19 10.61
CA TRP A 99 -11.05 -2.58 10.81
C TRP A 99 -10.16 -2.70 12.03
N ARG A 100 -10.12 -3.91 12.59
CA ARG A 100 -9.29 -4.25 13.74
C ARG A 100 -8.92 -5.73 13.69
N THR A 101 -7.66 -6.06 13.95
CA THR A 101 -7.20 -7.45 14.05
C THR A 101 -7.52 -8.04 15.42
N GLY A 102 -7.38 -9.36 15.53
CA GLY A 102 -7.07 -9.98 16.81
C GLY A 102 -5.68 -9.58 17.34
N THR A 103 -5.28 -10.16 18.45
CA THR A 103 -3.93 -9.98 19.00
C THR A 103 -2.89 -10.65 18.12
N LEU A 104 -1.88 -9.89 17.71
CA LEU A 104 -0.77 -10.34 16.86
C LEU A 104 0.50 -10.54 17.69
N PRO A 105 1.28 -11.62 17.44
CA PRO A 105 2.47 -11.94 18.23
C PRO A 105 3.74 -11.27 17.67
N PHE A 106 4.13 -10.13 18.22
CA PHE A 106 5.39 -9.45 17.89
C PHE A 106 6.52 -9.95 18.79
N ARG A 107 6.79 -11.27 18.79
CA ARG A 107 7.74 -11.90 19.73
C ARG A 107 9.21 -11.66 19.33
N LEU A 108 10.02 -11.18 20.28
CA LEU A 108 11.46 -11.16 20.10
C LEU A 108 11.97 -12.59 19.85
N PRO A 109 12.78 -12.82 18.81
CA PRO A 109 13.49 -14.09 18.66
C PRO A 109 14.34 -14.40 19.89
N ALA A 110 14.61 -15.68 20.13
CA ALA A 110 15.51 -16.08 21.20
C ALA A 110 16.85 -15.35 21.09
N LEU A 111 17.35 -14.84 22.21
CA LEU A 111 18.60 -14.07 22.33
C LEU A 111 18.57 -12.67 21.67
N ALA A 112 17.53 -12.30 20.92
CA ALA A 112 17.39 -10.98 20.36
C ALA A 112 17.08 -9.95 21.46
N GLN A 113 17.80 -8.83 21.44
CA GLN A 113 17.54 -7.70 22.34
C GLN A 113 16.62 -6.67 21.69
N ARG A 114 16.58 -6.67 20.36
CA ARG A 114 15.75 -5.79 19.54
C ARG A 114 15.22 -6.56 18.35
N ALA A 115 14.06 -6.16 17.85
CA ALA A 115 13.55 -6.59 16.56
C ALA A 115 12.92 -5.43 15.79
N GLU A 116 13.04 -5.48 14.48
CA GLU A 116 12.35 -4.60 13.54
C GLU A 116 11.37 -5.45 12.73
N TYR A 117 10.13 -4.97 12.61
CA TYR A 117 9.06 -5.63 11.90
C TYR A 117 8.55 -4.73 10.78
N THR A 118 8.16 -5.34 9.66
CA THR A 118 7.45 -4.68 8.58
C THR A 118 6.08 -5.32 8.44
N VAL A 119 5.05 -4.54 8.70
CA VAL A 119 3.65 -4.90 8.43
C VAL A 119 3.31 -4.45 7.02
N THR A 120 2.77 -5.35 6.21
CA THR A 120 2.20 -5.03 4.90
C THR A 120 0.71 -5.34 4.94
N ALA A 121 -0.15 -4.36 4.67
CA ALA A 121 -1.59 -4.50 4.66
C ALA A 121 -2.16 -4.27 3.26
N VAL A 122 -3.05 -5.17 2.81
CA VAL A 122 -3.73 -5.10 1.50
C VAL A 122 -5.22 -5.31 1.70
N ALA A 123 -6.06 -4.45 1.12
CA ALA A 123 -7.50 -4.68 1.09
C ALA A 123 -7.86 -5.61 -0.08
N VAL A 124 -8.69 -6.62 0.19
CA VAL A 124 -9.17 -7.60 -0.79
C VAL A 124 -10.69 -7.71 -0.78
N ARG A 125 -11.28 -7.87 -1.98
CA ARG A 125 -12.71 -8.12 -2.16
C ARG A 125 -12.91 -8.97 -3.42
N GLY A 126 -13.28 -10.23 -3.25
CA GLY A 126 -13.32 -11.18 -4.36
C GLY A 126 -11.95 -11.31 -5.02
N ASN A 127 -11.85 -10.98 -6.30
CA ASN A 127 -10.59 -11.01 -7.06
C ASN A 127 -9.84 -9.66 -7.07
N GLU A 128 -10.43 -8.60 -6.51
CA GLU A 128 -9.81 -7.28 -6.45
C GLU A 128 -8.85 -7.18 -5.26
N ARG A 129 -7.73 -6.49 -5.46
CA ARG A 129 -6.72 -6.18 -4.45
C ARG A 129 -6.32 -4.70 -4.54
N SER A 130 -6.14 -4.05 -3.40
CA SER A 130 -5.64 -2.67 -3.34
C SER A 130 -4.12 -2.60 -3.52
N ALA A 131 -3.58 -1.38 -3.63
CA ALA A 131 -2.17 -1.13 -3.34
C ALA A 131 -1.86 -1.45 -1.85
N PRO A 132 -0.63 -1.85 -1.53
CA PRO A 132 -0.23 -2.15 -0.16
C PRO A 132 0.04 -0.89 0.65
N THR A 133 -0.24 -0.97 1.96
CA THR A 133 0.25 -0.02 2.96
C THR A 133 1.28 -0.71 3.83
N THR A 134 2.42 -0.04 4.07
CA THR A 134 3.48 -0.57 4.92
C THR A 134 3.63 0.25 6.19
N LEU A 135 3.98 -0.43 7.29
CA LEU A 135 4.27 0.18 8.58
C LEU A 135 5.43 -0.57 9.22
N LYS A 136 6.48 0.15 9.62
CA LYS A 136 7.56 -0.42 10.42
C LYS A 136 7.31 -0.24 11.89
N LEU A 137 7.59 -1.28 12.66
CA LEU A 137 7.50 -1.29 14.12
C LEU A 137 8.79 -1.87 14.69
N SER A 138 9.17 -1.41 15.87
CA SER A 138 10.32 -1.94 16.60
C SER A 138 9.90 -2.61 17.90
N ARG A 139 10.75 -3.48 18.43
CA ARG A 139 10.58 -4.07 19.75
C ARG A 139 11.92 -4.16 20.47
#